data_AF-W1PZC0-F1
#
_entry.id   AF-W1PZC0-F1
#
_cell.length_a   1.000
_cell.length_b   1.000
_cell.length_c   1.000
_cell.angle_alpha   90.00
_cell.angle_beta   90.00
_cell.angle_gamma   90.00
#
_symmetry.space_group_name_H-M   'P 1'
#
loop_
_entity.id
_entity.type
_entity.pdbx_description
1 polymer ?
#
loop_
_entity_poly.entity_id
_entity_poly.type
_entity_poly.pdbx_seq_one_letter_code
_entity_poly.pdbx_strand_id
1 'polypeptide(L)'
;MVVFCGATGNKFLFSNENRKHYAARFHLKRYWDGKADVKVYNMLKVYTFSLACSLFASIKSEEQKMELSALFNVFLQGMMHMDLKIPGTRYYKAKKAVDALQRELTNQVDDRKEALRAGTVNPKQDLMSYLLTTADDRSK
;
A
#
# COMPACT_ATOMS: atom_id res chain seq x y z
N MET A 1 -20.31 -6.29 8.98
CA MET A 1 -18.96 -6.37 9.60
C MET A 1 -18.67 -7.84 9.80
N VAL A 2 -17.69 -8.43 9.10
CA VAL A 2 -17.30 -9.83 9.35
C VAL A 2 -16.23 -9.81 10.43
N VAL A 3 -16.57 -10.33 11.61
CA VAL A 3 -15.65 -10.54 12.72
C VAL A 3 -15.35 -12.04 12.74
N PHE A 4 -14.09 -12.41 12.55
CA PHE A 4 -13.67 -13.77 12.85
C PHE A 4 -13.25 -13.80 14.32
N CYS A 5 -13.92 -14.65 15.09
CA CYS A 5 -13.70 -14.83 16.52
C CYS A 5 -12.97 -16.16 16.75
N GLY A 6 -11.85 -16.13 17.46
CA GLY A 6 -11.21 -17.32 18.04
C GLY A 6 -10.17 -18.07 17.19
N ALA A 7 -9.29 -18.81 17.91
CA ALA A 7 -8.15 -19.57 17.40
C ALA A 7 -8.50 -20.60 16.30
N THR A 8 -9.74 -21.07 16.26
CA THR A 8 -10.23 -22.03 15.26
C THR A 8 -10.47 -21.39 13.89
N GLY A 9 -10.85 -20.10 13.83
CA GLY A 9 -11.00 -19.34 12.59
C GLY A 9 -9.67 -19.03 11.91
N ASN A 10 -8.61 -18.88 12.71
CA ASN A 10 -7.24 -18.67 12.23
C ASN A 10 -6.70 -19.90 11.45
N LYS A 11 -7.14 -21.12 11.79
CA LYS A 11 -6.66 -22.36 11.14
C LYS A 11 -6.97 -22.40 9.64
N PHE A 12 -8.05 -21.75 9.19
CA PHE A 12 -8.44 -21.71 7.78
C PHE A 12 -7.51 -20.84 6.92
N LEU A 13 -6.92 -19.78 7.48
CA LEU A 13 -6.01 -18.89 6.74
C LEU A 13 -4.57 -19.44 6.65
N PHE A 14 -4.22 -20.41 7.49
CA PHE A 14 -2.86 -20.98 7.52
C PHE A 14 -2.74 -22.33 6.80
N SER A 15 -3.84 -22.90 6.29
CA SER A 15 -3.88 -24.30 5.87
C SER A 15 -3.75 -24.55 4.37
N ASN A 16 -3.61 -23.53 3.50
CA ASN A 16 -3.45 -23.84 2.08
C ASN A 16 -2.46 -22.93 1.34
N GLU A 17 -1.72 -23.60 0.46
CA GLU A 17 -0.79 -23.12 -0.56
C GLU A 17 0.67 -22.82 -0.18
N ASN A 18 1.55 -23.60 -0.81
CA ASN A 18 3.01 -23.60 -0.71
C ASN A 18 3.70 -22.36 -1.33
N ARG A 19 3.00 -21.22 -1.49
CA ARG A 19 3.59 -19.90 -1.75
C ARG A 19 3.35 -18.98 -0.55
N LYS A 20 4.21 -19.13 0.46
CA LYS A 20 4.16 -18.30 1.68
C LYS A 20 4.66 -16.89 1.38
N HIS A 21 3.79 -15.98 1.00
CA HIS A 21 4.13 -14.55 0.89
C HIS A 21 4.47 -14.00 2.29
N TYR A 22 5.71 -13.57 2.49
CA TYR A 22 6.22 -13.03 3.77
C TYR A 22 5.30 -11.93 4.34
N ALA A 23 4.79 -11.05 3.48
CA ALA A 23 3.87 -9.98 3.86
C ALA A 23 2.58 -10.50 4.51
N ALA A 24 2.03 -11.62 4.03
CA ALA A 24 0.81 -12.21 4.60
C ALA A 24 1.06 -12.76 6.00
N ARG A 25 2.15 -13.52 6.19
CA ARG A 25 2.52 -14.07 7.49
C ARG A 25 2.87 -12.98 8.50
N PHE A 26 3.63 -11.98 8.09
CA PHE A 26 3.96 -10.83 8.92
C PHE A 26 2.69 -10.11 9.38
N HIS A 27 1.78 -9.82 8.46
CA HIS A 27 0.51 -9.16 8.77
C HIS A 27 -0.38 -9.97 9.72
N LEU A 28 -0.55 -11.28 9.47
CA LEU A 28 -1.31 -12.14 10.37
C LEU A 28 -0.67 -12.20 11.77
N LYS A 29 0.65 -12.41 11.85
CA LYS A 29 1.36 -12.44 13.14
C LYS A 29 1.25 -11.12 13.91
N ARG A 30 1.37 -9.99 13.21
CA ARG A 30 1.38 -8.65 13.83
C ARG A 30 0.00 -8.24 14.36
N TYR A 31 -1.05 -8.59 13.63
CA TYR A 31 -2.37 -7.97 13.85
C TYR A 31 -3.50 -8.95 14.17
N TRP A 32 -3.31 -10.25 13.98
CA TRP A 32 -4.35 -11.27 14.22
C TRP A 32 -3.99 -12.16 15.40
N ASP A 33 -2.71 -12.47 15.59
CA ASP A 33 -2.26 -13.36 16.65
C ASP A 33 -2.60 -12.79 18.04
N GLY A 34 -3.20 -13.63 18.89
CA GLY A 34 -3.63 -13.25 20.24
C GLY A 34 -4.81 -12.27 20.35
N LYS A 35 -5.52 -11.96 19.25
CA LYS A 35 -6.71 -11.09 19.29
C LYS A 35 -8.00 -11.93 19.34
N ALA A 36 -8.88 -11.60 20.28
CA ALA A 36 -10.18 -12.27 20.44
C ALA A 36 -11.09 -12.01 19.22
N ASP A 37 -11.13 -10.76 18.76
CA ASP A 37 -11.92 -10.31 17.61
C ASP A 37 -11.04 -9.56 16.60
N VAL A 38 -11.15 -9.93 15.33
CA VAL A 38 -10.45 -9.24 14.23
C VAL A 38 -11.46 -8.63 13.26
N LYS A 39 -11.36 -7.31 13.04
CA LYS A 39 -12.12 -6.60 12.00
C LYS A 39 -11.52 -6.87 10.62
N VAL A 40 -11.83 -8.02 10.05
CA VAL A 40 -11.17 -8.56 8.85
C VAL A 40 -11.15 -7.57 7.68
N TYR A 41 -12.23 -6.83 7.44
CA TYR A 41 -12.27 -5.84 6.36
C TYR A 41 -11.23 -4.72 6.52
N ASN A 42 -11.10 -4.15 7.73
CA ASN A 42 -10.08 -3.11 7.99
C ASN A 42 -8.67 -3.70 7.88
N MET A 43 -8.50 -4.94 8.33
CA MET A 43 -7.22 -5.63 8.24
C MET A 43 -6.82 -5.94 6.79
N LEU A 44 -7.76 -6.38 5.96
CA LEU A 44 -7.53 -6.62 4.54
C LEU A 44 -7.15 -5.34 3.80
N LYS A 45 -7.71 -4.18 4.18
CA LYS A 45 -7.30 -2.88 3.60
C LYS A 45 -5.84 -2.59 3.86
N VAL A 46 -5.41 -2.68 5.12
CA VAL A 46 -4.01 -2.43 5.51
C VAL A 46 -3.07 -3.41 4.83
N TYR A 47 -3.42 -4.69 4.82
CA TYR A 47 -2.65 -5.74 4.14
C TYR A 47 -2.53 -5.47 2.63
N THR A 48 -3.64 -5.21 1.94
CA THR A 48 -3.66 -5.00 0.48
C THR A 48 -2.84 -3.78 0.11
N PHE A 49 -2.94 -2.70 0.88
CA PHE A 49 -2.13 -1.51 0.67
C PHE A 49 -0.63 -1.79 0.86
N SER A 50 -0.26 -2.44 1.97
CA SER A 50 1.15 -2.80 2.24
C SER A 50 1.73 -3.73 1.17
N LEU A 51 0.94 -4.70 0.70
CA LEU A 51 1.31 -5.59 -0.39
C LEU A 51 1.51 -4.80 -1.69
N ALA A 52 0.61 -3.88 -2.03
CA ALA A 52 0.76 -3.01 -3.19
C ALA A 52 2.05 -2.18 -3.11
N CYS A 53 2.33 -1.50 -2.00
CA CYS A 53 3.57 -0.74 -1.82
C CYS A 53 4.82 -1.62 -2.00
N SER A 54 4.76 -2.87 -1.53
CA SER A 54 5.87 -3.82 -1.63
C SER A 54 6.06 -4.31 -3.06
N LEU A 55 4.99 -4.59 -3.80
CA LEU A 55 5.05 -5.10 -5.18
C LEU A 55 5.36 -4.00 -6.21
N PHE A 56 4.78 -2.82 -6.04
CA PHE A 56 4.95 -1.72 -6.99
C PHE A 56 6.32 -1.07 -6.84
N ALA A 57 6.71 -0.69 -5.63
CA ALA A 57 7.84 0.20 -5.39
C ALA A 57 8.95 -0.42 -4.52
N SER A 58 8.82 -1.69 -4.11
CA SER A 58 9.70 -2.33 -3.13
C SER A 58 9.88 -1.51 -1.85
N ILE A 59 8.88 -0.74 -1.43
CA ILE A 59 8.95 0.04 -0.19
C ILE A 59 9.06 -0.95 0.98
N LYS A 60 10.15 -0.90 1.74
CA LYS A 60 10.40 -1.80 2.88
C LYS A 60 10.08 -1.18 4.24
N SER A 61 10.19 0.15 4.36
CA SER A 61 9.90 0.82 5.63
C SER A 61 8.43 0.68 5.99
N GLU A 62 8.16 0.05 7.14
CA GLU A 62 6.79 -0.06 7.65
C GLU A 62 6.25 1.30 8.09
N GLU A 63 7.10 2.21 8.57
CA GLU A 63 6.69 3.60 8.87
C GLU A 63 6.19 4.31 7.62
N GLN A 64 6.95 4.22 6.52
CA GLN A 64 6.56 4.83 5.25
C GLN A 64 5.25 4.23 4.70
N LYS A 65 5.07 2.90 4.81
CA LYS A 65 3.80 2.26 4.43
C LYS A 65 2.63 2.71 5.30
N MET A 66 2.84 2.91 6.60
CA MET A 66 1.80 3.38 7.51
C MET A 66 1.39 4.82 7.20
N GLU A 67 2.34 5.71 6.93
CA GLU A 67 2.08 7.10 6.56
C GLU A 67 1.32 7.19 5.22
N LEU A 68 1.81 6.49 4.20
CA LEU A 68 1.13 6.40 2.91
C LEU A 68 -0.28 5.80 3.02
N SER A 69 -0.45 4.77 3.87
CA SER A 69 -1.76 4.16 4.14
C SER A 69 -2.72 5.13 4.82
N ALA A 70 -2.23 5.96 5.74
CA ALA A 70 -3.05 6.99 6.38
C ALA A 70 -3.54 8.03 5.36
N LEU A 71 -2.65 8.53 4.50
CA LEU A 71 -3.01 9.45 3.40
C LEU A 71 -4.00 8.80 2.42
N PHE A 72 -3.76 7.55 2.05
CA PHE A 72 -4.65 6.82 1.13
C PHE A 72 -6.05 6.62 1.72
N ASN A 73 -6.16 6.36 3.02
CA ASN A 73 -7.47 6.26 3.68
C ASN A 73 -8.23 7.60 3.68
N VAL A 74 -7.54 8.73 3.88
CA VAL A 74 -8.16 10.07 3.77
C VAL A 74 -8.63 10.32 2.34
N PHE A 75 -7.81 9.95 1.35
CA PHE A 75 -8.18 10.02 -0.06
C PHE A 75 -9.46 9.21 -0.36
N LEU A 76 -9.48 7.91 -0.02
CA LEU A 76 -10.65 7.05 -0.24
C LEU A 76 -11.92 7.59 0.42
N GLN A 77 -11.78 8.19 1.60
CA GLN A 77 -12.90 8.78 2.33
C GLN A 77 -13.48 10.04 1.70
N GLY A 78 -12.77 10.73 0.80
CA GLY A 78 -13.28 11.88 0.07
C GLY A 78 -13.52 11.65 -1.42
N MET A 79 -12.99 10.55 -1.99
CA MET A 79 -13.27 10.12 -3.37
C MET A 79 -14.76 9.79 -3.60
N MET A 80 -15.45 9.32 -2.55
CA MET A 80 -16.87 8.96 -2.59
C MET A 80 -17.82 10.16 -2.36
N HIS A 81 -17.29 11.39 -2.24
CA HIS A 81 -18.06 12.60 -1.95
C HIS A 81 -18.13 13.53 -3.16
N MET A 82 -19.13 14.40 -3.17
CA MET A 82 -19.36 15.40 -4.23
C MET A 82 -18.12 16.30 -4.43
N ASP A 83 -17.75 16.56 -5.68
CA ASP A 83 -16.56 17.32 -6.13
C ASP A 83 -16.60 18.82 -5.79
N LEU A 84 -16.84 19.18 -4.53
CA LEU A 84 -16.84 20.58 -4.06
C LEU A 84 -15.54 20.91 -3.32
N LYS A 85 -14.70 21.76 -3.94
CA LYS A 85 -13.42 22.26 -3.40
C LYS A 85 -13.63 23.33 -2.32
N ILE A 86 -14.32 22.99 -1.25
CA ILE A 86 -14.61 23.90 -0.13
C ILE A 86 -13.71 23.49 1.06
N PRO A 87 -12.95 24.42 1.67
CA PRO A 87 -12.15 24.13 2.86
C PRO A 87 -12.98 23.46 3.96
N GLY A 88 -12.44 22.39 4.55
CA GLY A 88 -13.10 21.62 5.60
C GLY A 88 -13.92 20.42 5.11
N THR A 89 -14.26 20.31 3.82
CA THR A 89 -14.97 19.14 3.29
C THR A 89 -14.06 17.90 3.20
N ARG A 90 -14.69 16.72 3.15
CA ARG A 90 -13.96 15.45 2.91
C ARG A 90 -13.26 15.45 1.57
N TYR A 91 -13.88 16.00 0.53
CA TYR A 91 -13.26 16.16 -0.79
C TYR A 91 -12.01 17.05 -0.73
N TYR A 92 -12.06 18.20 -0.04
CA TYR A 92 -10.91 19.07 0.13
C TYR A 92 -9.73 18.36 0.84
N LYS A 93 -10.03 17.60 1.91
CA LYS A 93 -9.02 16.79 2.62
C LYS A 93 -8.45 15.69 1.73
N ALA A 94 -9.29 15.00 0.96
CA ALA A 94 -8.86 13.98 0.00
C ALA A 94 -7.95 14.57 -1.08
N LYS A 95 -8.25 15.76 -1.60
CA LYS A 95 -7.39 16.44 -2.56
C LYS A 95 -6.01 16.73 -1.96
N LYS A 96 -5.95 17.26 -0.73
CA LYS A 96 -4.67 17.48 -0.03
C LYS A 96 -3.90 16.18 0.21
N ALA A 97 -4.61 15.09 0.49
CA ALA A 97 -4.00 13.76 0.62
C ALA A 97 -3.45 13.24 -0.71
N VAL A 98 -4.14 13.47 -1.84
CA VAL A 98 -3.62 13.16 -3.18
C VAL A 98 -2.35 13.96 -3.47
N ASP A 99 -2.34 15.27 -3.20
CA ASP A 99 -1.14 16.10 -3.40
C ASP A 99 0.05 15.55 -2.60
N ALA A 100 -0.19 15.06 -1.38
CA ALA A 100 0.84 14.45 -0.54
C ALA A 100 1.30 13.08 -1.07
N LEU A 101 0.38 12.20 -1.45
CA LEU A 101 0.69 10.90 -2.05
C LEU A 101 1.50 11.05 -3.34
N GLN A 102 1.15 12.02 -4.18
CA GLN A 102 1.89 12.32 -5.40
C GLN A 102 3.32 12.76 -5.09
N ARG A 103 3.53 13.63 -4.10
CA ARG A 103 4.89 14.02 -3.68
C ARG A 103 5.73 12.81 -3.23
N GLU A 104 5.18 11.99 -2.35
CA GLU A 104 5.88 10.80 -1.85
C GLU A 104 6.20 9.81 -2.97
N LEU A 105 5.26 9.58 -3.89
CA LEU A 105 5.48 8.70 -5.02
C LEU A 105 6.53 9.26 -6.00
N THR A 106 6.52 10.57 -6.24
CA THR A 106 7.54 11.23 -7.07
C THR A 106 8.93 11.08 -6.46
N ASN A 107 9.07 11.28 -5.14
CA ASN A 107 10.35 11.06 -4.45
C ASN A 107 10.84 9.61 -4.65
N GLN A 108 9.96 8.62 -4.48
CA GLN A 108 10.32 7.22 -4.71
C GLN A 108 10.73 6.94 -6.17
N VAL A 109 10.06 7.58 -7.12
CA VAL A 109 10.39 7.48 -8.55
C VAL A 109 11.76 8.11 -8.84
N ASP A 110 12.06 9.27 -8.28
CA ASP A 110 13.32 9.98 -8.54
C ASP A 110 14.50 9.27 -7.89
N ASP A 111 14.38 8.84 -6.63
CA ASP A 111 15.35 7.96 -5.96
C ASP A 111 15.62 6.71 -6.82
N ARG A 112 14.55 6.14 -7.41
CA ARG A 112 14.68 4.95 -8.23
C ARG A 112 15.40 5.22 -9.55
N LYS A 113 15.11 6.34 -10.22
CA LYS A 113 15.82 6.75 -11.44
C LYS A 113 17.31 6.92 -11.17
N GLU A 114 17.68 7.53 -10.04
CA GLU A 114 19.09 7.68 -9.64
C GLU A 114 19.76 6.33 -9.38
N ALA A 115 19.10 5.44 -8.65
CA ALA A 115 19.61 4.09 -8.40
C ALA A 115 19.78 3.26 -9.69
N LEU A 116 18.87 3.40 -10.65
CA LEU A 116 18.98 2.78 -11.98
C LEU A 116 20.16 3.36 -12.78
N ARG A 117 20.35 4.69 -12.76
CA ARG A 117 21.51 5.36 -13.40
C ARG A 117 22.84 4.93 -12.79
N ALA A 118 22.87 4.75 -11.47
CA ALA A 118 24.05 4.27 -10.73
C ALA A 118 24.29 2.76 -10.89
N GLY A 119 23.37 2.01 -11.52
CA GLY A 119 23.48 0.56 -11.70
C GLY A 119 23.29 -0.25 -10.41
N THR A 120 22.76 0.35 -9.34
CA THR A 120 22.58 -0.32 -8.03
C THR A 120 21.28 -1.11 -7.93
N VAL A 121 20.34 -0.89 -8.85
CA VAL A 121 19.04 -1.57 -8.93
C VAL A 121 18.86 -2.23 -10.29
N ASN A 122 18.32 -3.45 -10.31
CA ASN A 122 17.97 -4.16 -11.54
C ASN A 122 16.66 -3.58 -12.14
N PRO A 123 16.60 -3.29 -13.46
CA PRO A 123 15.38 -2.88 -14.15
C PRO A 123 14.16 -3.79 -13.95
N LYS A 124 14.36 -5.08 -13.63
CA LYS A 124 13.28 -6.06 -13.41
C LYS A 124 13.03 -6.36 -11.93
N GLN A 125 13.62 -5.58 -11.01
CA GLN A 125 13.50 -5.83 -9.57
C GLN A 125 12.06 -5.69 -9.05
N ASP A 126 11.34 -4.68 -9.52
CA ASP A 126 9.93 -4.46 -9.22
C ASP A 126 9.23 -3.74 -10.38
N LEU A 127 7.91 -3.58 -10.24
CA LEU A 127 7.09 -3.00 -11.29
C LEU A 127 7.49 -1.54 -11.57
N MET A 128 7.89 -0.75 -10.58
CA MET A 128 8.35 0.62 -10.76
C MET A 128 9.63 0.70 -11.59
N SER A 129 10.66 -0.08 -11.25
CA SER A 129 11.89 -0.17 -12.06
C SER A 129 11.58 -0.58 -13.50
N TYR A 130 10.67 -1.54 -13.66
CA TYR A 130 10.29 -2.03 -14.97
C TYR A 130 9.62 -0.92 -15.78
N LEU A 131 8.60 -0.27 -15.21
CA LEU A 131 7.89 0.83 -15.86
C LEU A 131 8.84 2.00 -16.20
N LEU A 132 9.78 2.35 -15.33
CA LEU A 132 10.73 3.44 -15.59
C LEU A 132 11.73 3.14 -16.72
N THR A 133 11.91 1.87 -17.09
CA THR A 133 12.87 1.45 -18.11
C THR A 133 12.20 0.99 -19.41
N THR A 134 10.92 0.63 -19.36
CA THR A 134 10.15 0.21 -20.54
C THR A 134 9.10 1.22 -20.97
N ALA A 135 8.76 2.22 -20.14
CA ALA A 135 7.93 3.31 -20.60
C ALA A 135 8.68 4.06 -21.70
N ASP A 136 8.13 4.00 -22.91
CA ASP A 136 8.56 4.88 -23.99
C ASP A 136 8.39 6.33 -23.52
N ASP A 137 9.41 7.16 -23.74
CA ASP A 137 9.32 8.63 -23.72
C ASP A 137 8.42 9.15 -24.87
N ARG A 138 7.31 8.47 -25.19
CA ARG A 138 6.28 8.94 -26.11
C ARG A 138 5.35 9.91 -25.38
N SER A 139 5.94 10.99 -24.90
CA SER A 139 5.25 12.25 -24.61
C SER A 139 5.92 13.31 -25.49
N LYS A 140 5.34 13.52 -26.68
CA LYS A 140 5.38 14.85 -27.31
C LYS A 140 4.36 15.74 -26.62
#